data_AF-A0A6V7KCF4-F1
#
_entry.id   AF-A0A6V7KCF4-F1
#
_cell.length_a   1.000
_cell.length_b   1.000
_cell.length_c   1.000
_cell.angle_alpha   90.00
_cell.angle_beta   90.00
_cell.angle_gamma   90.00
#
_symmetry.space_group_name_H-M   'P 1'
#
loop_
_entity.id
_entity.type
_entity.pdbx_description
1 polymer ?
#
loop_
_entity_poly.entity_id
_entity_poly.type
_entity_poly.pdbx_seq_one_letter_code
_entity_poly.pdbx_strand_id
1 'polypeptide(L)'
;NGVNTVFHESIGESILLGAMIPQNLQRLGFIDDVMLNDNVRSLINEALIKIPQIAYGLVVEKWRLRLFQGEIPPNKFNYNWWKLYEEIMGVVPPDSSRPDLFYFDPVAKFHIIANIPYL
;
A
#
# COMPACT_ATOMS: atom_id res chain seq x y z
N ASN A 1 18.75 3.31 15.01
CA ASN A 1 18.67 4.59 14.26
C ASN A 1 19.23 4.41 12.86
N GLY A 2 18.46 4.76 11.84
CA GLY A 2 18.90 4.88 10.44
C GLY A 2 18.19 6.07 9.80
N VAL A 3 18.54 6.40 8.55
CA VAL A 3 18.31 7.73 7.95
C VAL A 3 16.85 8.21 8.02
N ASN A 4 15.88 7.36 7.70
CA ASN A 4 14.44 7.53 7.95
C ASN A 4 13.74 6.17 7.85
N THR A 5 12.44 6.07 8.19
CA THR A 5 11.67 4.81 8.14
C THR A 5 11.68 4.18 6.75
N VAL A 6 11.50 5.00 5.71
CA VAL A 6 11.55 4.57 4.29
C VAL A 6 12.87 3.90 3.94
N PHE A 7 14.00 4.40 4.45
CA PHE A 7 15.31 3.84 4.17
C PHE A 7 15.45 2.43 4.76
N HIS A 8 14.92 2.20 5.97
CA HIS A 8 14.92 0.87 6.58
C HIS A 8 14.04 -0.11 5.79
N GLU A 9 12.84 0.32 5.40
CA GLU A 9 11.92 -0.52 4.60
C GLU A 9 12.50 -0.84 3.22
N SER A 10 13.14 0.14 2.57
CA SER A 10 13.76 -0.01 1.25
C SER A 10 14.88 -1.04 1.23
N ILE A 11 15.67 -1.14 2.31
CA ILE A 11 16.72 -2.17 2.44
C ILE A 11 16.08 -3.56 2.52
N GLY A 12 15.07 -3.73 3.38
CA GLY A 12 14.36 -4.99 3.52
C GLY A 12 13.70 -5.44 2.22
N GLU A 13 13.02 -4.52 1.52
CA GLU A 13 12.44 -4.82 0.21
C GLU A 13 13.50 -5.19 -0.83
N SER A 14 14.63 -4.48 -0.87
CA SER A 14 15.69 -4.76 -1.84
C SER A 14 16.29 -6.16 -1.65
N ILE A 15 16.47 -6.59 -0.39
CA ILE A 15 16.90 -7.96 -0.07
C ILE A 15 15.83 -8.98 -0.48
N LEU A 16 14.55 -8.71 -0.18
CA LEU A 16 13.45 -9.59 -0.56
C LEU A 16 13.35 -9.75 -2.09
N LEU A 17 13.43 -8.65 -2.84
CA LEU A 17 13.40 -8.68 -4.30
C LEU A 17 14.55 -9.51 -4.86
N GLY A 18 15.78 -9.28 -4.36
CA GLY A 18 16.94 -10.07 -4.74
C GLY A 18 16.81 -11.56 -4.39
N ALA A 19 16.16 -11.89 -3.27
CA ALA A 19 15.91 -13.27 -2.87
C ALA A 19 14.86 -13.96 -3.76
N MET A 20 13.87 -13.21 -4.24
CA MET A 20 12.72 -13.72 -4.99
C MET A 20 12.93 -13.76 -6.51
N ILE A 21 14.05 -13.25 -7.04
CA ILE A 21 14.31 -13.35 -8.48
C ILE A 21 14.37 -14.81 -8.94
N PRO A 22 13.85 -15.15 -10.14
CA PRO A 22 13.81 -16.52 -10.63
C PRO A 22 15.16 -17.25 -10.60
N GLN A 23 16.25 -16.54 -10.90
CA GLN A 23 17.61 -17.10 -10.87
C GLN A 23 18.01 -17.57 -9.46
N ASN A 24 17.63 -16.82 -8.43
CA ASN A 24 17.94 -17.18 -7.04
C ASN A 24 17.04 -18.32 -6.56
N LEU A 25 15.75 -18.30 -6.89
CA LEU A 25 14.82 -19.38 -6.57
C LEU A 25 15.23 -20.70 -7.26
N GLN A 26 15.68 -20.65 -8.51
CA GLN A 26 16.21 -21.82 -9.21
C GLN A 26 17.47 -22.35 -8.52
N ARG A 27 18.43 -21.46 -8.21
CA ARG A 27 19.67 -21.85 -7.51
C ARG A 27 19.40 -22.56 -6.18
N LEU A 28 18.31 -22.19 -5.49
CA LEU A 28 17.87 -22.81 -4.25
C LEU A 28 16.99 -24.07 -4.46
N GLY A 29 16.65 -24.42 -5.69
CA GLY A 29 15.86 -25.60 -6.03
C GLY A 29 14.35 -25.43 -5.85
N PHE A 30 13.84 -24.19 -5.77
CA PHE A 30 12.41 -23.92 -5.59
C PHE A 30 11.61 -23.88 -6.90
N ILE A 31 12.27 -23.65 -8.04
CA ILE A 31 11.62 -23.61 -9.37
C ILE A 31 12.49 -24.29 -10.45
N ASP A 32 11.85 -24.84 -11.47
CA ASP A 32 12.49 -25.49 -12.63
C ASP A 32 12.84 -24.49 -13.76
N ASP A 33 13.75 -24.90 -14.66
CA ASP A 33 14.29 -24.08 -15.78
C ASP A 33 13.22 -23.44 -16.69
N VAL A 34 12.05 -24.07 -16.82
CA VAL A 34 10.94 -23.57 -17.67
C VAL A 34 10.40 -22.23 -17.16
N MET A 35 10.49 -21.96 -15.85
CA MET A 35 9.97 -20.75 -15.22
C MET A 35 10.89 -19.52 -15.37
N LEU A 36 12.14 -19.71 -15.80
CA LEU A 36 13.10 -18.61 -16.01
C LEU A 36 12.78 -17.74 -17.22
N ASN A 37 12.02 -18.26 -18.19
CA ASN A 37 11.75 -17.57 -19.45
C ASN A 37 10.42 -16.80 -19.47
N ASP A 38 9.56 -16.95 -18.45
CA ASP A 38 8.29 -16.22 -18.34
C ASP A 38 8.46 -14.90 -17.55
N ASN A 39 9.27 -14.00 -18.10
CA ASN A 39 9.53 -12.68 -17.51
C ASN A 39 8.25 -11.84 -17.40
N VAL A 40 7.30 -12.02 -18.32
CA VAL A 40 6.04 -11.24 -18.34
C VAL A 40 5.18 -11.58 -17.12
N ARG A 41 4.99 -12.86 -16.80
CA ARG A 41 4.26 -13.26 -15.59
C ARG A 41 4.89 -12.70 -14.33
N SER A 42 6.22 -12.77 -14.23
CA SER A 42 6.95 -12.26 -13.07
C SER A 42 6.79 -10.74 -12.92
N LEU A 43 6.90 -9.99 -14.01
CA LEU A 43 6.70 -8.54 -14.02
C LEU A 43 5.25 -8.14 -13.71
N ILE A 44 4.26 -8.90 -14.20
CA ILE A 44 2.84 -8.68 -13.86
C ILE A 44 2.61 -8.91 -12.36
N ASN A 45 3.15 -9.98 -11.79
CA ASN A 45 3.04 -10.24 -10.35
C ASN A 45 3.64 -9.10 -9.52
N GLU A 46 4.82 -8.61 -9.91
CA GLU A 46 5.45 -7.47 -9.24
C GLU A 46 4.60 -6.20 -9.37
N ALA A 47 4.07 -5.93 -10.57
CA ALA A 47 3.22 -4.77 -10.82
C ALA A 47 1.92 -4.80 -9.99
N LEU A 48 1.31 -5.98 -9.84
CA LEU A 48 0.10 -6.19 -9.02
C LEU A 48 0.35 -5.94 -7.52
N ILE A 49 1.59 -6.07 -7.05
CA ILE A 49 1.97 -5.76 -5.67
C ILE A 49 2.31 -4.27 -5.54
N LYS A 50 3.24 -3.78 -6.36
CA LYS A 50 3.85 -2.46 -6.19
C LYS A 50 2.93 -1.31 -6.59
N ILE A 51 2.22 -1.40 -7.70
CA ILE A 51 1.40 -0.28 -8.19
C ILE A 51 0.26 0.03 -7.20
N PRO A 52 -0.53 -0.96 -6.72
CA PRO A 52 -1.54 -0.70 -5.70
C PRO A 52 -0.96 -0.23 -4.36
N GLN A 53 0.21 -0.74 -3.96
CA GLN A 53 0.90 -0.30 -2.73
C GLN A 53 1.27 1.19 -2.79
N ILE A 54 1.80 1.67 -3.91
CA ILE A 54 2.14 3.09 -4.13
C ILE A 54 0.88 3.96 -4.06
N ALA A 55 -0.17 3.58 -4.80
CA ALA A 55 -1.43 4.31 -4.83
C ALA A 55 -2.06 4.37 -3.42
N TYR A 56 -2.05 3.25 -2.69
CA TYR A 56 -2.54 3.18 -1.33
C TYR A 56 -1.75 4.05 -0.36
N GLY A 57 -0.41 4.06 -0.46
CA GLY A 57 0.42 4.93 0.38
C GLY A 57 0.10 6.41 0.17
N LEU A 58 -0.17 6.81 -1.06
CA LEU A 58 -0.59 8.17 -1.38
C LEU A 58 -1.97 8.52 -0.78
N VAL A 59 -2.92 7.58 -0.78
CA VAL A 59 -4.23 7.75 -0.12
C VAL A 59 -4.05 8.01 1.37
N VAL A 60 -3.30 7.15 2.06
CA VAL A 60 -3.07 7.24 3.51
C VAL A 60 -2.48 8.60 3.87
N GLU A 61 -1.40 8.99 3.18
CA GLU A 61 -0.66 10.19 3.56
C GLU A 61 -1.44 11.46 3.20
N LYS A 62 -2.10 11.52 2.03
CA LYS A 62 -2.97 12.65 1.69
C LYS A 62 -4.12 12.80 2.69
N TRP A 63 -4.73 11.70 3.12
CA TRP A 63 -5.82 11.74 4.09
C TRP A 63 -5.32 12.31 5.43
N ARG A 64 -4.19 11.81 5.94
CA ARG A 64 -3.61 12.27 7.22
C ARG A 64 -3.18 13.72 7.17
N LEU A 65 -2.51 14.15 6.10
CA LEU A 65 -2.07 15.54 5.96
C LEU A 65 -3.26 16.51 5.99
N ARG A 66 -4.31 16.21 5.22
CA ARG A 66 -5.54 17.03 5.19
C ARG A 66 -6.28 17.02 6.53
N LEU A 67 -6.29 15.89 7.22
CA LEU A 67 -6.81 15.76 8.58
C LEU A 67 -6.06 16.70 9.54
N PHE A 68 -4.74 16.64 9.56
CA PHE A 68 -3.90 17.42 10.47
C PHE A 68 -3.87 18.92 10.13
N GLN A 69 -4.09 19.29 8.88
CA GLN A 69 -4.30 20.67 8.45
C GLN A 69 -5.68 21.22 8.83
N GLY A 70 -6.59 20.38 9.34
CA GLY A 70 -7.95 20.78 9.71
C GLY A 70 -8.89 20.94 8.51
N GLU A 71 -8.51 20.48 7.32
CA GLU A 71 -9.35 20.58 6.11
C GLU A 71 -10.53 19.61 6.13
N ILE A 72 -10.39 18.49 6.85
CA ILE A 72 -11.42 17.46 6.95
C ILE A 72 -12.15 17.64 8.29
N PRO A 73 -13.44 18.02 8.30
CA PRO A 73 -14.19 18.08 9.55
C PRO A 73 -14.48 16.65 10.07
N PRO A 74 -14.64 16.46 11.40
CA PRO A 74 -14.86 15.15 12.00
C PRO A 74 -16.02 14.34 11.43
N ASN A 75 -17.08 15.00 10.97
CA ASN A 75 -18.24 14.38 10.34
C ASN A 75 -18.03 13.97 8.86
N LYS A 76 -16.79 14.04 8.36
CA LYS A 76 -16.40 13.72 6.97
C LYS A 76 -15.10 12.93 6.86
N PHE A 77 -14.60 12.34 7.96
CA PHE A 77 -13.39 11.52 7.99
C PHE A 77 -13.48 10.32 7.05
N ASN A 78 -14.53 9.52 7.18
CA ASN A 78 -14.79 8.33 6.38
C ASN A 78 -15.13 8.69 4.93
N TYR A 79 -15.94 9.73 4.73
CA TYR A 79 -16.27 10.21 3.38
C TYR A 79 -15.02 10.63 2.60
N ASN A 80 -14.12 11.44 3.19
CA ASN A 80 -12.90 11.87 2.49
C ASN A 80 -11.91 10.73 2.26
N TRP A 81 -11.92 9.71 3.12
CA TRP A 81 -11.13 8.50 2.91
C TRP A 81 -11.56 7.76 1.64
N TRP A 82 -12.85 7.47 1.51
CA TRP A 82 -13.37 6.77 0.33
C TRP A 82 -13.29 7.61 -0.95
N LYS A 83 -13.42 8.94 -0.85
CA LYS A 83 -13.17 9.84 -1.96
C LYS A 83 -11.75 9.74 -2.50
N LEU A 84 -10.74 9.68 -1.62
CA LEU A 84 -9.35 9.49 -2.03
C LEU A 84 -9.11 8.09 -2.63
N TYR A 85 -9.73 7.05 -2.08
CA TYR A 85 -9.71 5.70 -2.67
C TYR A 85 -10.25 5.69 -4.10
N GLU A 86 -11.38 6.36 -4.34
CA GLU A 86 -11.97 6.45 -5.67
C GLU A 86 -11.08 7.24 -6.62
N GLU A 87 -10.61 8.43 -6.22
CA GLU A 87 -9.80 9.31 -7.05
C GLU A 87 -8.42 8.74 -7.39
N ILE A 88 -7.78 8.02 -6.47
CA ILE A 88 -6.38 7.57 -6.62
C ILE A 88 -6.29 6.10 -7.01
N MET A 89 -7.15 5.24 -6.43
CA MET A 89 -7.10 3.80 -6.67
C MET A 89 -8.21 3.32 -7.61
N GLY A 90 -9.23 4.13 -7.89
CA GLY A 90 -10.40 3.69 -8.65
C GLY A 90 -11.25 2.66 -7.90
N VAL A 91 -11.19 2.64 -6.57
CA VAL A 91 -11.88 1.67 -5.71
C VAL A 91 -12.95 2.37 -4.89
N VAL A 92 -14.13 1.74 -4.80
CA VAL A 92 -15.27 2.21 -4.02
C VAL A 92 -15.59 1.24 -2.88
N PRO A 93 -16.22 1.69 -1.79
CA PRO A 93 -16.65 0.77 -0.74
C PRO A 93 -17.70 -0.21 -1.27
N PRO A 94 -17.74 -1.46 -0.77
CA PRO A 94 -18.77 -2.43 -1.16
C PRO A 94 -20.20 -1.99 -0.85
N ASP A 95 -20.38 -1.19 0.19
CA ASP A 95 -21.65 -0.54 0.56
C ASP A 95 -21.53 0.96 0.29
N SER A 96 -22.41 1.50 -0.53
CA SER A 96 -22.42 2.90 -0.95
C SER A 96 -22.84 3.86 0.16
N SER A 97 -23.52 3.39 1.20
CA SER A 97 -24.01 4.27 2.26
C SER A 97 -22.89 4.73 3.20
N ARG A 98 -21.90 3.86 3.49
CA ARG A 98 -20.85 3.96 4.55
C ARG A 98 -20.76 5.30 5.29
N PRO A 99 -21.77 5.63 6.12
CA PRO A 99 -21.89 6.95 6.72
C PRO A 99 -20.88 7.18 7.85
N ASP A 100 -20.30 8.38 7.93
CA ASP A 100 -19.36 8.77 8.99
C ASP A 100 -19.90 8.62 10.42
N LEU A 101 -21.23 8.66 10.62
CA LEU A 101 -21.85 8.47 11.94
C LEU A 101 -21.61 7.06 12.51
N PHE A 102 -21.46 6.06 11.63
CA PHE A 102 -21.36 4.65 12.02
C PHE A 102 -20.00 4.04 11.67
N TYR A 103 -19.23 4.67 10.78
CA TYR A 103 -17.98 4.11 10.26
C TYR A 103 -16.83 5.08 10.38
N PHE A 104 -15.67 4.51 10.76
CA PHE A 104 -14.38 5.19 10.70
C PHE A 104 -13.34 4.21 10.14
N ASP A 105 -13.46 3.91 8.85
CA ASP A 105 -12.64 2.92 8.16
C ASP A 105 -11.13 3.20 8.16
N PRO A 106 -10.65 4.47 8.12
CA PRO A 106 -9.23 4.76 8.26
C PRO A 106 -8.55 4.05 9.43
N VAL A 107 -9.20 3.96 10.60
CA VAL A 107 -8.56 3.36 11.79
C VAL A 107 -8.49 1.84 11.76
N ALA A 108 -9.12 1.18 10.78
CA ALA A 108 -8.89 -0.24 10.52
C ALA A 108 -7.46 -0.50 10.00
N LYS A 109 -6.72 0.54 9.59
CA LYS A 109 -5.31 0.43 9.24
C LYS A 109 -4.40 0.69 10.43
N PHE A 110 -3.54 -0.28 10.74
CA PHE A 110 -2.53 -0.22 11.80
C PHE A 110 -1.75 1.10 11.86
N HIS A 111 -1.25 1.59 10.72
CA HIS A 111 -0.42 2.79 10.67
C HIS A 111 -1.20 4.06 11.09
N ILE A 112 -2.51 4.10 10.80
CA ILE A 112 -3.36 5.22 11.17
C ILE A 112 -3.63 5.19 12.69
N ILE A 113 -4.06 4.05 13.24
CA ILE A 113 -4.37 3.93 14.67
C ILE A 113 -3.12 4.03 15.56
N ALA A 114 -1.97 3.51 15.11
CA ALA A 114 -0.71 3.59 15.83
C ALA A 114 0.02 4.93 15.62
N ASN A 115 -0.54 5.84 14.82
CA ASN A 115 0.07 7.11 14.42
C ASN A 115 1.51 6.96 13.87
N ILE A 116 1.73 5.93 13.04
CA ILE A 116 3.00 5.67 12.37
C ILE A 116 2.92 6.26 10.95
N PRO A 117 3.87 7.12 10.52
CA PRO A 117 3.98 7.57 9.12
C PRO A 117 3.89 6.41 8.13
N TYR A 118 3.15 6.57 7.03
CA TYR A 118 3.05 5.55 5.99
C TYR A 118 4.12 5.74 4.90
N LEU A 119 4.60 6.98 4.78
CA LEU A 119 5.76 7.41 4.00
C LEU A 119 6.77 8.06 4.94
#